data_AF-A0A453H2Y1-F1
#
_entry.id   AF-A0A453H2Y1-F1
#
_cell.length_a   1.000
_cell.length_b   1.000
_cell.length_c   1.000
_cell.angle_alpha   90.00
_cell.angle_beta   90.00
_cell.angle_gamma   90.00
#
_symmetry.space_group_name_H-M   'P 1'
#
loop_
_entity.id
_entity.type
_entity.pdbx_description
1 polymer ?
#
loop_
_entity_poly.entity_id
_entity_poly.type
_entity_poly.pdbx_seq_one_letter_code
_entity_poly.pdbx_strand_id
1 'polypeptide(L)'
;SDSSIIPSSSAKLLDNGIDMIEFLGRVVGKALYEGILLDYCFSQVFVQKLLGRYSFLDELSTLDSELYRSLMQLKHYDGDVEELCLDFTLTEELGGKRIVHELRPGGKNISVTNENKLHYVHAMADYKLNRQILPFSNAFYRGLSDLISPSWLSLFNANEFNQLLSGGSQDFDVDDLRNNTKYTGGYTESSRTVKLFWEVIKGFKPTERCLLLKFVTSCSRAPLLGFKYLQPGFTIHK
;
A
#
# COMPACT_ATOMS: atom_id res chain seq x y z
N SER A 1 9.47 0.69 9.51
CA SER A 1 8.59 -0.44 9.14
C SER A 1 7.35 0.16 8.54
N ASP A 2 7.39 0.45 7.24
CA ASP A 2 6.21 0.93 6.52
C ASP A 2 5.28 -0.27 6.36
N SER A 3 4.26 -0.36 7.22
CA SER A 3 3.23 -1.37 7.14
C SER A 3 2.43 -1.12 5.86
N SER A 4 2.90 -1.72 4.76
CA SER A 4 2.26 -1.56 3.46
C SER A 4 0.93 -2.29 3.47
N ILE A 5 -0.15 -1.57 3.18
CA ILE A 5 -1.51 -2.08 3.32
C ILE A 5 -1.88 -2.88 2.07
N ILE A 6 -2.62 -3.96 2.28
CA ILE A 6 -3.22 -4.77 1.23
C ILE A 6 -4.67 -5.12 1.61
N PRO A 7 -5.61 -5.15 0.65
CA PRO A 7 -6.95 -5.63 0.94
C PRO A 7 -6.93 -7.07 1.46
N SER A 8 -7.60 -7.31 2.58
CA SER A 8 -7.67 -8.63 3.20
C SER A 8 -8.74 -9.50 2.56
N SER A 9 -8.44 -10.79 2.40
CA SER A 9 -9.43 -11.81 2.02
C SER A 9 -10.67 -11.80 2.91
N SER A 10 -10.52 -11.42 4.18
CA SER A 10 -11.61 -11.33 5.15
C SER A 10 -12.70 -10.34 4.76
N ALA A 11 -12.45 -9.42 3.83
CA ALA A 11 -13.50 -8.57 3.26
C ALA A 11 -14.64 -9.39 2.62
N LYS A 12 -14.38 -10.63 2.16
CA LYS A 12 -15.42 -11.55 1.67
C LYS A 12 -16.41 -12.01 2.75
N LEU A 13 -16.07 -11.87 4.03
CA LEU A 13 -16.94 -12.25 5.15
C LEU A 13 -17.97 -11.16 5.49
N LEU A 14 -17.74 -9.93 5.01
CA LEU A 14 -18.64 -8.81 5.22
C LEU A 14 -19.60 -8.72 4.03
N ASP A 15 -20.90 -8.59 4.29
CA ASP A 15 -21.94 -8.55 3.25
C ASP A 15 -21.68 -7.46 2.19
N ASN A 16 -21.08 -6.34 2.60
CA ASN A 16 -20.73 -5.20 1.76
C ASN A 16 -19.21 -4.99 1.62
N GLY A 17 -18.37 -6.00 1.92
CA GLY A 17 -16.91 -5.79 2.00
C GLY A 17 -16.26 -5.41 0.66
N ILE A 18 -16.77 -5.93 -0.46
CA ILE A 18 -16.32 -5.53 -1.81
C ILE A 18 -16.71 -4.08 -2.11
N ASP A 19 -17.93 -3.68 -1.76
CA ASP A 19 -18.42 -2.31 -1.96
C ASP A 19 -17.65 -1.31 -1.09
N MET A 20 -17.25 -1.71 0.13
CA MET A 20 -16.38 -0.90 0.99
C MET A 20 -14.99 -0.69 0.39
N ILE A 21 -14.44 -1.69 -0.30
CA ILE A 21 -13.15 -1.58 -1.00
C ILE A 21 -13.26 -0.65 -2.21
N GLU A 22 -14.37 -0.73 -2.95
CA GLU A 22 -14.66 0.21 -4.03
C GLU A 22 -14.82 1.64 -3.50
N PHE A 23 -15.56 1.83 -2.41
CA PHE A 23 -15.68 3.13 -1.75
C PHE A 23 -14.31 3.66 -1.29
N LEU A 24 -13.46 2.82 -0.72
CA LEU A 24 -12.09 3.20 -0.37
C LEU A 24 -11.31 3.66 -1.61
N GLY A 25 -11.47 2.97 -2.74
CA GLY A 25 -10.94 3.40 -4.04
C GLY A 25 -11.38 4.82 -4.41
N ARG A 26 -12.67 5.15 -4.25
CA ARG A 26 -13.19 6.51 -4.48
C ARG A 26 -12.59 7.54 -3.53
N VAL A 27 -12.47 7.20 -2.24
CA VAL A 27 -11.85 8.09 -1.24
C VAL A 27 -10.40 8.39 -1.62
N VAL A 28 -9.63 7.37 -2.00
CA VAL A 28 -8.26 7.54 -2.47
C VAL A 28 -8.20 8.36 -3.76
N GLY A 29 -9.08 8.09 -4.72
CA GLY A 29 -9.18 8.87 -5.95
C GLY A 29 -9.49 10.34 -5.67
N LYS A 30 -10.38 10.62 -4.72
CA LYS A 30 -10.69 11.98 -4.30
C LYS A 30 -9.49 12.67 -3.64
N ALA A 31 -8.77 11.98 -2.76
CA ALA A 31 -7.57 12.51 -2.13
C ALA A 31 -6.50 12.85 -3.17
N LEU A 32 -6.23 11.94 -4.13
CA LEU A 32 -5.30 12.18 -5.22
C LEU A 32 -5.73 13.37 -6.11
N TYR A 33 -7.02 13.47 -6.43
CA TYR A 33 -7.55 14.56 -7.25
C TYR A 33 -7.38 15.94 -6.59
N GLU A 34 -7.60 16.02 -5.28
CA GLU A 34 -7.47 17.26 -4.49
C GLU A 34 -6.04 17.55 -4.00
N GLY A 35 -5.10 16.62 -4.20
CA GLY A 35 -3.73 16.74 -3.69
C GLY A 35 -3.61 16.57 -2.16
N ILE A 36 -4.54 15.83 -1.55
CA ILE A 36 -4.52 15.52 -0.11
C ILE A 36 -3.63 14.29 0.12
N LEU A 37 -2.64 14.42 0.99
CA LEU A 37 -1.73 13.33 1.34
C LEU A 37 -2.35 12.38 2.37
N LEU A 38 -2.07 11.09 2.23
CA LEU A 38 -2.51 10.04 3.14
C LEU A 38 -1.32 9.34 3.81
N ASP A 39 -1.35 9.21 5.14
CA ASP A 39 -0.26 8.64 5.95
C ASP A 39 -0.21 7.11 5.93
N TYR A 40 -0.39 6.50 4.75
CA TYR A 40 -0.24 5.08 4.54
C TYR A 40 0.24 4.78 3.13
N CYS A 41 0.98 3.69 2.98
CA CYS A 41 1.43 3.19 1.69
C CYS A 41 0.76 1.85 1.39
N PHE A 42 0.45 1.61 0.13
CA PHE A 42 0.00 0.32 -0.36
C PHE A 42 1.19 -0.60 -0.65
N SER A 43 0.98 -1.91 -0.51
CA SER A 43 2.00 -2.89 -0.91
C SER A 43 2.32 -2.75 -2.40
N GLN A 44 3.59 -2.97 -2.76
CA GLN A 44 3.99 -2.87 -4.17
C GLN A 44 3.17 -3.84 -5.03
N VAL A 45 2.96 -5.07 -4.57
CA VAL A 45 2.13 -6.07 -5.26
C VAL A 45 0.72 -5.54 -5.54
N PHE A 46 0.07 -4.91 -4.56
CA PHE A 46 -1.27 -4.36 -4.74
C PHE A 46 -1.29 -3.24 -5.78
N VAL A 47 -0.35 -2.29 -5.69
CA VAL A 47 -0.25 -1.18 -6.65
C VAL A 47 0.04 -1.70 -8.05
N GLN A 48 0.89 -2.71 -8.21
CA GLN A 48 1.13 -3.34 -9.51
C GLN A 48 -0.16 -3.90 -10.11
N LYS A 49 -1.08 -4.47 -9.31
CA LYS A 49 -2.40 -4.89 -9.81
C LYS A 49 -3.25 -3.72 -10.28
N LEU A 50 -3.26 -2.60 -9.54
CA LEU A 50 -3.98 -1.39 -9.94
C LEU A 50 -3.46 -0.82 -11.27
N LEU A 51 -2.17 -0.98 -11.52
CA LEU A 51 -1.51 -0.58 -12.77
C LEU A 51 -1.65 -1.62 -13.90
N GLY A 52 -2.40 -2.70 -13.69
CA GLY A 52 -2.60 -3.76 -14.69
C GLY A 52 -1.36 -4.62 -14.94
N ARG A 53 -0.41 -4.66 -14.00
CA ARG A 53 0.85 -5.39 -14.13
C ARG A 53 0.80 -6.73 -13.43
N TYR A 54 1.42 -7.72 -14.06
CA TYR A 54 1.54 -9.07 -13.52
C TYR A 54 2.70 -9.15 -12.53
N SER A 55 2.54 -9.98 -11.49
CA SER A 55 3.59 -10.15 -10.47
C SER A 55 4.15 -11.56 -10.47
N PHE A 56 5.46 -11.65 -10.24
CA PHE A 56 6.23 -12.88 -10.35
C PHE A 56 6.76 -13.35 -8.98
N LEU A 57 7.26 -14.58 -8.95
CA LEU A 57 7.72 -15.28 -7.74
C LEU A 57 8.65 -14.44 -6.86
N ASP A 58 9.56 -13.66 -7.43
CA ASP A 58 10.51 -12.84 -6.68
C ASP A 58 9.82 -11.76 -5.83
N GLU A 59 8.69 -11.22 -6.31
CA GLU A 59 7.89 -10.24 -5.57
C GLU A 59 7.14 -10.86 -4.40
N LEU A 60 6.98 -12.20 -4.35
CA LEU A 60 6.36 -12.88 -3.20
C LEU A 60 7.12 -12.62 -1.91
N SER A 61 8.44 -12.47 -1.98
CA SER A 61 9.28 -12.14 -0.82
C SER A 61 8.87 -10.83 -0.13
N THR A 62 8.29 -9.88 -0.89
CA THR A 62 7.81 -8.58 -0.38
C THR A 62 6.41 -8.65 0.24
N LEU A 63 5.62 -9.65 -0.16
CA LEU A 63 4.26 -9.86 0.33
C LEU A 63 4.23 -10.81 1.53
N ASP A 64 4.91 -11.95 1.40
CA ASP A 64 4.94 -13.05 2.35
C ASP A 64 6.32 -13.73 2.28
N SER A 65 7.25 -13.22 3.10
CA SER A 65 8.63 -13.69 3.13
C SER A 65 8.75 -15.11 3.68
N GLU A 66 7.83 -15.53 4.55
CA GLU A 66 7.80 -16.88 5.10
C GLU A 66 7.38 -17.88 4.04
N LEU A 67 6.28 -17.61 3.32
CA LEU A 67 5.85 -18.45 2.21
C LEU A 67 6.91 -18.51 1.09
N TYR A 68 7.51 -17.37 0.74
CA TYR A 68 8.60 -17.34 -0.23
C TYR A 68 9.75 -18.26 0.20
N ARG A 69 10.17 -18.19 1.47
CA ARG A 69 11.23 -19.05 2.00
C ARG A 69 10.86 -20.53 1.93
N SER A 70 9.63 -20.89 2.30
CA SER A 70 9.13 -22.27 2.24
C SER A 70 9.09 -22.80 0.81
N LEU A 71 8.65 -21.99 -0.16
CA LEU A 71 8.67 -22.36 -1.58
C LEU A 71 10.09 -22.48 -2.13
N MET A 72 11.02 -21.63 -1.68
CA MET A 72 12.43 -21.74 -2.06
C MET A 72 13.08 -22.99 -1.47
N GLN A 73 12.71 -23.38 -0.25
CA GLN A 73 13.15 -24.65 0.33
C GLN A 73 12.63 -25.84 -0.48
N LEU A 74 11.34 -25.85 -0.85
CA LEU A 74 10.77 -26.89 -1.70
C LEU A 74 11.46 -26.96 -3.08
N LYS A 75 11.79 -25.81 -3.66
CA LYS A 75 12.49 -25.72 -4.95
C LYS A 75 13.87 -26.39 -4.91
N HIS A 76 14.63 -26.21 -3.82
CA HIS A 76 15.97 -26.75 -3.64
C HIS A 76 16.00 -28.05 -2.83
N TYR A 77 14.83 -28.65 -2.57
CA TYR A 77 14.75 -29.90 -1.85
C TYR A 77 15.23 -31.05 -2.74
N ASP A 78 16.27 -31.76 -2.31
CA ASP A 78 16.90 -32.87 -3.05
C ASP A 78 16.28 -34.24 -2.70
N GLY A 79 15.43 -34.32 -1.68
CA GLY A 79 14.73 -35.54 -1.28
C GLY A 79 13.49 -35.84 -2.11
N ASP A 80 12.71 -36.84 -1.69
CA ASP A 80 11.42 -37.14 -2.33
C ASP A 80 10.33 -36.16 -1.86
N VAL A 81 9.88 -35.30 -2.77
CA VAL A 81 8.83 -34.31 -2.48
C VAL A 81 7.47 -34.98 -2.24
N GLU A 82 7.27 -36.20 -2.74
CA GLU A 82 6.01 -36.92 -2.54
C GLU A 82 5.77 -37.25 -1.06
N GLU A 83 6.83 -37.37 -0.24
CA GLU A 83 6.75 -37.57 1.21
C GLU A 83 6.07 -36.40 1.95
N LEU A 84 6.06 -35.20 1.34
CA LEU A 84 5.40 -34.02 1.90
C LEU A 84 3.88 -34.05 1.70
N CYS A 85 3.34 -35.02 0.94
CA CYS A 85 1.92 -35.21 0.67
C CYS A 85 1.21 -33.92 0.19
N LEU A 86 1.92 -33.12 -0.61
CA LEU A 86 1.38 -31.90 -1.18
C LEU A 86 0.55 -32.20 -2.43
N ASP A 87 -0.52 -31.44 -2.64
CA ASP A 87 -1.31 -31.41 -3.87
C ASP A 87 -1.33 -29.99 -4.44
N PHE A 88 -1.92 -29.78 -5.62
CA PHE A 88 -2.06 -28.44 -6.20
C PHE A 88 -3.24 -27.66 -5.60
N THR A 89 -3.32 -27.60 -4.27
CA THR A 89 -4.30 -26.77 -3.56
C THR A 89 -3.68 -25.84 -2.51
N LEU A 90 -4.45 -24.82 -2.14
CA LEU A 90 -4.19 -23.95 -1.00
C LEU A 90 -5.40 -24.00 -0.08
N THR A 91 -5.16 -24.28 1.20
CA THR A 91 -6.20 -24.15 2.24
C THR A 91 -6.09 -22.77 2.90
N GLU A 92 -7.17 -22.00 2.84
CA GLU A 92 -7.32 -20.69 3.50
C GLU A 92 -8.33 -20.82 4.64
N GLU A 93 -8.00 -20.29 5.81
CA GLU A 93 -8.92 -20.22 6.94
C GLU A 93 -9.60 -18.84 6.96
N LEU A 94 -10.91 -18.83 6.73
CA LEU A 94 -11.70 -17.61 6.61
C LEU A 94 -12.93 -17.70 7.54
N GLY A 95 -12.97 -16.87 8.58
CA GLY A 95 -14.10 -16.83 9.51
C GLY A 95 -14.36 -18.16 10.23
N GLY A 96 -13.29 -18.90 10.57
CA GLY A 96 -13.37 -20.22 11.20
C GLY A 96 -13.75 -21.36 10.25
N LYS A 97 -13.88 -21.11 8.95
CA LYS A 97 -14.10 -22.13 7.93
C LYS A 97 -12.84 -22.33 7.10
N ARG A 98 -12.50 -23.60 6.81
CA ARG A 98 -11.42 -23.95 5.88
C ARG A 98 -11.95 -23.98 4.45
N ILE A 99 -11.42 -23.14 3.60
CA ILE A 99 -11.74 -23.05 2.17
C ILE A 99 -10.54 -23.57 1.39
N VAL A 100 -10.77 -24.57 0.55
CA VAL A 100 -9.71 -25.16 -0.29
C VAL A 100 -9.83 -24.60 -1.70
N HIS A 101 -8.77 -23.94 -2.16
CA HIS A 101 -8.65 -23.35 -3.49
C HIS A 101 -7.74 -24.21 -4.35
N GLU A 102 -8.19 -24.55 -5.56
CA GLU A 102 -7.35 -25.27 -6.51
C GLU A 102 -6.40 -24.29 -7.24
N LEU A 103 -5.10 -24.59 -7.18
CA LEU A 103 -4.07 -23.81 -7.86
C LEU A 103 -4.11 -24.01 -9.37
N ARG A 104 -4.60 -25.17 -9.83
CA ARG A 104 -4.87 -25.48 -11.23
C ARG A 104 -6.11 -26.38 -11.35
N PRO A 105 -6.76 -26.46 -12.53
CA PRO A 105 -7.93 -27.31 -12.72
C PRO A 105 -7.65 -28.77 -12.31
N GLY A 106 -8.45 -29.32 -11.39
CA GLY A 106 -8.28 -30.69 -10.90
C GLY A 106 -7.09 -30.87 -9.95
N GLY A 107 -6.58 -29.77 -9.38
CA GLY A 107 -5.36 -29.74 -8.58
C GLY A 107 -5.37 -30.67 -7.36
N LYS A 108 -6.55 -30.93 -6.79
CA LYS A 108 -6.76 -31.88 -5.67
C LYS A 108 -6.32 -33.31 -5.97
N ASN A 109 -6.40 -33.72 -7.23
CA ASN A 109 -6.10 -35.10 -7.65
C ASN A 109 -4.66 -35.24 -8.16
N ILE A 110 -3.85 -34.20 -8.01
CA ILE A 110 -2.51 -34.13 -8.58
C ILE A 110 -1.53 -33.92 -7.43
N SER A 111 -0.81 -34.97 -7.09
CA SER A 111 0.28 -34.91 -6.11
C SER A 111 1.46 -34.11 -6.65
N VAL A 112 2.11 -33.39 -5.76
CA VAL A 112 3.36 -32.70 -6.08
C VAL A 112 4.50 -33.71 -6.04
N THR A 113 5.22 -33.80 -7.15
CA THR A 113 6.35 -34.72 -7.34
C THR A 113 7.61 -33.92 -7.67
N ASN A 114 8.77 -34.57 -7.65
CA ASN A 114 10.03 -33.91 -8.01
C ASN A 114 10.03 -33.34 -9.44
N GLU A 115 9.28 -33.95 -10.36
CA GLU A 115 9.15 -33.49 -11.74
C GLU A 115 8.26 -32.23 -11.86
N ASN A 116 7.26 -32.10 -10.99
CA ASN A 116 6.26 -31.03 -11.09
C ASN A 116 6.37 -29.95 -9.99
N LYS A 117 7.32 -30.08 -9.04
CA LYS A 117 7.50 -29.15 -7.91
C LYS A 117 7.67 -27.69 -8.33
N LEU A 118 8.33 -27.44 -9.46
CA LEU A 118 8.48 -26.08 -10.00
C LEU A 118 7.13 -25.50 -10.43
N HIS A 119 6.26 -26.31 -11.05
CA HIS A 119 4.90 -25.87 -11.39
C HIS A 119 4.09 -25.55 -10.15
N TYR A 120 4.24 -26.33 -9.07
CA TYR A 120 3.58 -26.03 -7.79
C TYR A 120 4.05 -24.69 -7.22
N VAL A 121 5.37 -24.45 -7.18
CA VAL A 121 5.95 -23.18 -6.71
C VAL A 121 5.39 -21.99 -7.50
N HIS A 122 5.38 -22.07 -8.83
CA HIS A 122 4.83 -21.00 -9.67
C HIS A 122 3.32 -20.83 -9.49
N ALA A 123 2.56 -21.92 -9.38
CA ALA A 123 1.11 -21.85 -9.19
C ALA A 123 0.73 -21.27 -7.82
N MET A 124 1.49 -21.58 -6.77
CA MET A 124 1.30 -21.00 -5.44
C MET A 124 1.57 -19.48 -5.45
N ALA A 125 2.69 -19.07 -6.07
CA ALA A 125 3.04 -17.66 -6.20
C ALA A 125 2.01 -16.88 -7.02
N ASP A 126 1.58 -17.42 -8.17
CA ASP A 126 0.53 -16.82 -8.99
C ASP A 126 -0.78 -16.65 -8.20
N TYR A 127 -1.19 -17.69 -7.47
CA TYR A 127 -2.41 -17.61 -6.68
C TYR A 127 -2.35 -16.47 -5.66
N LYS A 128 -1.27 -16.37 -4.89
CA LYS A 128 -1.11 -15.34 -3.85
C LYS A 128 -0.94 -13.93 -4.41
N LEU A 129 -0.13 -13.76 -5.46
CA LEU A 129 0.23 -12.45 -5.99
C LEU A 129 -0.80 -11.88 -6.97
N ASN A 130 -1.49 -12.74 -7.72
CA ASN A 130 -2.37 -12.31 -8.81
C ASN A 130 -3.82 -12.69 -8.54
N ARG A 131 -4.14 -13.96 -8.31
CA ARG A 131 -5.54 -14.44 -8.30
C ARG A 131 -6.31 -14.05 -7.04
N GLN A 132 -5.70 -14.23 -5.86
CA GLN A 132 -6.37 -14.02 -4.57
C GLN A 132 -6.80 -12.55 -4.40
N ILE A 133 -5.93 -11.63 -4.81
CA ILE A 133 -6.11 -10.19 -4.63
C ILE A 133 -6.94 -9.53 -5.75
N LEU A 134 -7.10 -10.19 -6.90
CA LEU A 134 -7.70 -9.61 -8.10
C LEU A 134 -9.12 -9.04 -7.88
N PRO A 135 -10.06 -9.74 -7.20
CA PRO A 135 -11.41 -9.19 -7.00
C PRO A 135 -11.40 -7.89 -6.21
N PHE A 136 -10.54 -7.80 -5.19
CA PHE A 136 -10.39 -6.60 -4.36
C PHE A 136 -9.69 -5.47 -5.11
N SER A 137 -8.67 -5.79 -5.90
CA SER A 137 -7.96 -4.83 -6.75
C SER A 137 -8.88 -4.23 -7.79
N ASN A 138 -9.72 -5.06 -8.43
CA ASN A 138 -10.72 -4.58 -9.39
C ASN A 138 -11.77 -3.68 -8.72
N ALA A 139 -12.28 -4.07 -7.54
CA ALA A 139 -13.24 -3.24 -6.81
C ALA A 139 -12.65 -1.87 -6.46
N PHE A 140 -11.44 -1.85 -5.87
CA PHE A 140 -10.71 -0.62 -5.55
C PHE A 140 -10.46 0.22 -6.81
N TYR A 141 -10.00 -0.41 -7.89
CA TYR A 141 -9.70 0.25 -9.15
C TYR A 141 -10.95 0.91 -9.76
N ARG A 142 -12.12 0.26 -9.72
CA ARG A 142 -13.38 0.87 -10.18
C ARG A 142 -13.63 2.19 -9.48
N GLY A 143 -13.60 2.19 -8.15
CA GLY A 143 -13.81 3.40 -7.36
C GLY A 143 -12.73 4.47 -7.59
N LEU A 144 -11.47 4.07 -7.72
CA LEU A 144 -10.38 4.97 -8.03
C LEU A 144 -10.59 5.66 -9.40
N SER A 145 -11.03 4.88 -10.40
CA SER A 145 -11.22 5.32 -11.77
C SER A 145 -12.41 6.26 -11.98
N ASP A 146 -13.33 6.35 -11.00
CA ASP A 146 -14.43 7.32 -11.02
C ASP A 146 -13.93 8.77 -10.97
N LEU A 147 -12.75 9.01 -10.38
CA LEU A 147 -12.16 10.35 -10.22
C LEU A 147 -10.83 10.52 -10.96
N ILE A 148 -10.06 9.44 -11.12
CA ILE A 148 -8.73 9.50 -11.73
C ILE A 148 -8.73 8.77 -13.07
N SER A 149 -8.30 9.46 -14.13
CA SER A 149 -8.17 8.82 -15.45
C SER A 149 -7.17 7.65 -15.41
N PRO A 150 -7.52 6.47 -15.94
CA PRO A 150 -6.59 5.36 -16.09
C PRO A 150 -5.29 5.73 -16.80
N SER A 151 -5.36 6.65 -17.77
CA SER A 151 -4.19 7.11 -18.53
C SER A 151 -3.15 7.80 -17.64
N TRP A 152 -3.58 8.53 -16.60
CA TRP A 152 -2.69 9.22 -15.67
C TRP A 152 -1.96 8.23 -14.75
N LEU A 153 -2.66 7.19 -14.29
CA LEU A 153 -2.08 6.16 -13.45
C LEU A 153 -0.96 5.40 -14.16
N SER A 154 -1.08 5.19 -15.46
CA SER A 154 -0.09 4.45 -16.27
C SER A 154 1.29 5.12 -16.35
N LEU A 155 1.38 6.41 -16.01
CA LEU A 155 2.63 7.18 -16.01
C LEU A 155 3.56 6.82 -14.85
N PHE A 156 3.02 6.22 -13.78
CA PHE A 156 3.74 5.98 -12.54
C PHE A 156 4.07 4.50 -12.36
N ASN A 157 5.20 4.23 -11.71
CA ASN A 157 5.47 2.92 -11.14
C ASN A 157 4.88 2.78 -9.72
N ALA A 158 4.97 1.59 -9.13
CA ALA A 158 4.38 1.32 -7.82
C ALA A 158 4.95 2.19 -6.68
N ASN A 159 6.23 2.55 -6.75
CA ASN A 159 6.87 3.42 -5.78
C ASN A 159 6.40 4.87 -5.95
N GLU A 160 6.39 5.36 -7.19
CA GLU A 160 5.93 6.72 -7.52
C GLU A 160 4.45 6.93 -7.20
N PHE A 161 3.60 5.92 -7.43
CA PHE A 161 2.20 5.97 -7.02
C PHE A 161 2.06 6.16 -5.50
N ASN A 162 2.84 5.42 -4.71
CA ASN A 162 2.85 5.60 -3.26
C ASN A 162 3.43 6.95 -2.84
N GLN A 163 4.43 7.48 -3.54
CA GLN A 163 4.94 8.83 -3.30
C GLN A 163 3.90 9.91 -3.61
N LEU A 164 3.12 9.74 -4.68
CA LEU A 164 2.02 10.64 -5.01
C LEU A 164 0.95 10.65 -3.90
N LEU A 165 0.65 9.47 -3.35
CA LEU A 165 -0.35 9.31 -2.31
C LEU A 165 0.10 9.80 -0.93
N SER A 166 1.32 9.43 -0.52
CA SER A 166 1.81 9.62 0.84
C SER A 166 2.82 10.73 0.98
N GLY A 167 3.28 11.35 -0.10
CA GLY A 167 4.32 12.38 -0.06
C GLY A 167 5.75 11.84 -0.09
N GLY A 168 6.70 12.74 0.18
CA GLY A 168 8.12 12.56 0.00
C GLY A 168 8.89 12.03 1.23
N SER A 169 10.14 12.52 1.37
CA SER A 169 11.13 12.08 2.36
C SER A 169 10.75 12.31 3.83
N GLN A 170 11.45 11.62 4.74
CA GLN A 170 11.32 11.73 6.21
C GLN A 170 11.95 13.00 6.83
N ASP A 171 12.08 14.07 6.05
CA ASP A 171 12.42 15.41 6.54
C ASP A 171 11.86 16.44 5.54
N PHE A 172 11.73 17.68 5.99
CA PHE A 172 11.23 18.77 5.17
C PHE A 172 11.92 20.09 5.49
N ASP A 173 11.90 20.99 4.51
CA ASP A 173 12.42 22.33 4.67
C ASP A 173 11.46 23.19 5.53
N VAL A 174 11.93 23.56 6.72
CA VAL A 174 11.17 24.38 7.67
C VAL A 174 10.92 25.79 7.10
N ASP A 175 11.85 26.32 6.31
CA ASP A 175 11.68 27.63 5.69
C ASP A 175 10.64 27.57 4.56
N ASP A 176 10.58 26.48 3.77
CA ASP A 176 9.50 26.27 2.81
C ASP A 176 8.13 26.16 3.50
N LEU A 177 8.03 25.40 4.60
CA LEU A 177 6.78 25.32 5.37
C LEU A 177 6.35 26.69 5.89
N ARG A 178 7.29 27.47 6.43
CA ARG A 178 7.03 28.82 6.93
C ARG A 178 6.53 29.75 5.83
N ASN A 179 7.19 29.76 4.68
CA ASN A 179 6.85 30.63 3.55
C ASN A 179 5.44 30.34 2.98
N ASN A 180 4.95 29.12 3.16
CA ASN A 180 3.63 28.69 2.69
C ASN A 180 2.57 28.58 3.81
N THR A 181 2.88 29.07 5.02
CA THR A 181 1.96 29.05 6.17
C THR A 181 0.99 30.24 6.14
N LYS A 182 -0.29 29.98 6.39
CA LYS A 182 -1.33 31.00 6.58
C LYS A 182 -1.47 31.35 8.06
N TYR A 183 -1.63 32.64 8.36
CA TYR A 183 -1.87 33.13 9.71
C TYR A 183 -3.29 33.71 9.81
N THR A 184 -4.04 33.31 10.83
CA THR A 184 -5.45 33.73 11.01
C THR A 184 -5.73 34.06 12.49
N GLY A 185 -6.91 34.59 12.82
CA GLY A 185 -7.25 34.96 14.21
C GLY A 185 -6.48 36.18 14.76
N GLY A 186 -5.92 37.01 13.86
CA GLY A 186 -5.09 38.16 14.24
C GLY A 186 -3.61 37.82 14.46
N TYR A 187 -3.20 36.56 14.26
CA TYR A 187 -1.79 36.25 14.08
C TYR A 187 -1.28 36.72 12.72
N THR A 188 0.00 37.08 12.73
CA THR A 188 0.80 37.49 11.58
C THR A 188 2.20 36.91 11.74
N GLU A 189 2.99 36.90 10.67
CA GLU A 189 4.38 36.43 10.74
C GLU A 189 5.23 37.21 11.76
N SER A 190 4.89 38.48 12.03
CA SER A 190 5.61 39.33 12.99
C SER A 190 5.25 39.05 14.46
N SER A 191 4.19 38.29 14.73
CA SER A 191 3.69 37.98 16.07
C SER A 191 4.73 37.22 16.90
N ARG A 192 4.89 37.59 18.18
CA ARG A 192 5.88 36.97 19.08
C ARG A 192 5.72 35.45 19.16
N THR A 193 4.50 34.96 19.34
CA THR A 193 4.20 33.52 19.41
C THR A 193 4.59 32.78 18.13
N VAL A 194 4.31 33.37 16.96
CA VAL A 194 4.67 32.81 15.65
C VAL A 194 6.18 32.75 15.46
N LYS A 195 6.91 33.79 15.86
CA LYS A 195 8.39 33.80 15.79
C LYS A 195 8.98 32.69 16.67
N LEU A 196 8.50 32.55 17.90
CA LEU A 196 8.94 31.51 18.83
C LEU A 196 8.63 30.11 18.30
N PHE A 197 7.45 29.91 17.70
CA PHE A 197 7.08 28.65 17.07
C PHE A 197 8.11 28.23 16.01
N TRP A 198 8.48 29.11 15.09
CA TRP A 198 9.46 28.80 14.05
C TRP A 198 10.88 28.62 14.59
N GLU A 199 11.28 29.39 15.60
CA GLU A 199 12.58 29.24 16.27
C GLU A 199 12.73 27.85 16.89
N VAL A 200 11.69 27.37 17.59
CA VAL A 200 11.67 26.04 18.20
C VAL A 200 11.74 24.94 17.13
N ILE A 201 10.96 25.05 16.05
CA ILE A 201 10.91 24.01 14.99
C ILE A 201 12.23 23.89 14.24
N LYS A 202 12.95 25.00 14.03
CA LYS A 202 14.29 24.94 13.43
C LYS A 202 15.25 24.09 14.26
N GLY A 203 15.10 24.07 15.58
CA GLY A 203 15.88 23.25 16.51
C GLY A 203 15.47 21.77 16.57
N PHE A 204 14.32 21.39 16.01
CA PHE A 204 13.86 19.99 16.02
C PHE A 204 14.73 19.08 15.16
N LYS A 205 14.87 17.83 15.60
CA LYS A 205 15.40 16.74 14.78
C LYS A 205 14.41 16.40 13.66
N PRO A 206 14.86 15.80 12.54
CA PRO A 206 13.98 15.40 11.43
C PRO A 206 12.75 14.58 11.87
N THR A 207 12.93 13.66 12.83
CA THR A 207 11.83 12.85 13.37
C THR A 207 10.79 13.69 14.12
N GLU A 208 11.23 14.69 14.89
CA GLU A 208 10.34 15.59 15.63
C GLU A 208 9.58 16.53 14.69
N ARG A 209 10.23 16.97 13.60
CA ARG A 209 9.57 17.74 12.52
C ARG A 209 8.47 16.92 11.87
N CYS A 210 8.74 15.66 11.52
CA CYS A 210 7.74 14.76 10.94
C CYS A 210 6.56 14.52 11.90
N LEU A 211 6.82 14.41 13.21
CA LEU A 211 5.76 14.27 14.22
C LEU A 211 4.89 15.53 14.31
N LEU A 212 5.48 16.73 14.24
CA LEU A 212 4.72 17.97 14.17
C LEU A 212 3.85 18.02 12.91
N LEU A 213 4.41 17.65 11.76
CA LEU A 213 3.65 17.64 10.50
C LEU A 213 2.48 16.65 10.59
N LYS A 214 2.71 15.47 11.16
CA LYS A 214 1.67 14.48 11.41
C LYS A 214 0.62 14.99 12.39
N PHE A 215 1.01 15.71 13.44
CA PHE A 215 0.07 16.29 14.40
C PHE A 215 -0.89 17.27 13.73
N VAL A 216 -0.41 18.10 12.80
CA VAL A 216 -1.23 19.13 12.15
C VAL A 216 -2.00 18.60 10.93
N THR A 217 -1.36 17.77 10.12
CA THR A 217 -1.89 17.34 8.80
C THR A 217 -2.39 15.90 8.79
N SER A 218 -2.21 15.16 9.88
CA SER A 218 -2.36 13.69 9.94
C SER A 218 -1.40 12.92 9.03
N CYS A 219 -0.48 13.59 8.33
CA CYS A 219 0.55 12.99 7.48
C CYS A 219 1.96 13.34 7.97
N SER A 220 2.83 12.34 8.07
CA SER A 220 4.21 12.52 8.54
C SER A 220 5.17 13.03 7.46
N ARG A 221 4.72 13.09 6.20
CA ARG A 221 5.55 13.33 5.02
C ARG A 221 5.11 14.62 4.32
N ALA A 222 6.09 15.37 3.80
CA ALA A 222 5.82 16.59 3.07
C ALA A 222 5.34 16.32 1.63
N PRO A 223 4.58 17.24 1.01
CA PRO A 223 4.22 17.13 -0.40
C PRO A 223 5.47 17.09 -1.29
N LEU A 224 5.43 16.28 -2.35
CA LEU A 224 6.58 16.08 -3.26
C LEU A 224 7.10 17.37 -3.89
N LEU A 225 6.20 18.33 -4.15
CA LEU A 225 6.52 19.61 -4.80
C LEU A 225 6.64 20.78 -3.81
N GLY A 226 6.76 20.48 -2.50
CA GLY A 226 6.85 21.48 -1.44
C GLY A 226 5.50 21.93 -0.87
N PHE A 227 5.55 22.71 0.20
CA PHE A 227 4.37 23.07 1.01
C PHE A 227 3.40 24.04 0.34
N LYS A 228 3.80 24.66 -0.77
CA LYS A 228 2.88 25.41 -1.65
C LYS A 228 1.71 24.54 -2.14
N TYR A 229 1.94 23.25 -2.31
CA TYR A 229 0.96 22.28 -2.78
C TYR A 229 0.28 21.51 -1.65
N LEU A 230 0.54 21.84 -0.38
CA LEU A 230 -0.16 21.23 0.73
C LEU A 230 -1.63 21.65 0.72
N GLN A 231 -2.54 20.69 0.68
CA GLN A 231 -3.98 20.91 0.75
C GLN A 231 -4.62 20.12 1.89
N PRO A 232 -5.35 20.80 2.81
CA PRO A 232 -5.42 22.25 3.00
C PRO A 232 -4.08 22.85 3.47
N GLY A 233 -3.83 24.12 3.14
CA GLY A 233 -2.58 24.80 3.50
C GLY A 233 -2.37 24.91 5.02
N PHE A 234 -1.10 24.78 5.46
CA PHE A 234 -0.72 24.86 6.87
C PHE A 234 -1.14 26.19 7.47
N THR A 235 -1.89 26.16 8.57
CA THR A 235 -2.51 27.37 9.14
C THR A 235 -2.26 27.45 10.64
N ILE A 236 -1.78 28.60 11.11
CA ILE A 236 -1.67 28.92 12.53
C ILE A 236 -2.78 29.92 12.88
N HIS A 237 -3.68 29.51 13.77
CA HIS A 237 -4.80 30.30 14.28
C HIS A 237 -4.55 30.72 15.73
N LYS A 238 -5.07 31.88 16.14
CA LYS A 238 -5.00 32.37 17.51
C LYS A 238 -6.16 31.89 18.36
#